data_AF-N1ZPN0-F1
#
_entry.id   AF-N1ZPN0-F1
#
_cell.length_a   1.000
_cell.length_b   1.000
_cell.length_c   1.000
_cell.angle_alpha   90.00
_cell.angle_beta   90.00
_cell.angle_gamma   90.00
#
_symmetry.space_group_name_H-M   'P 1'
#
loop_
_entity.id
_entity.type
_entity.pdbx_description
1 polymer ?
#
loop_
_entity_poly.entity_id
_entity_poly.type
_entity_poly.pdbx_seq_one_letter_code
_entity_poly.pdbx_strand_id
1 'polypeptide(L)'
;MAVVPFYNRHTSKNQTIKECIKFHIDYAKNPEKTQNGLLVSAYECSLETAAEEFLISKKLYEMITKRSQSKDKNNISYMLMQSFKPEEITPQKAHEIGYQFAYEFTKGEHQFVISTHTNKNHIHNHIEINSTSLDCTHKFNAYK
;
A
#
# COMPACT_ATOMS: atom_id res chain seq x y z
N MET A 1 20.74 -6.63 -0.96
CA MET A 1 19.74 -7.57 -1.55
C MET A 1 18.47 -7.45 -0.74
N ALA A 2 17.38 -6.99 -1.35
CA ALA A 2 16.11 -6.80 -0.64
C ALA A 2 15.20 -8.03 -0.79
N VAL A 3 14.55 -8.43 0.31
CA VAL A 3 13.47 -9.43 0.26
C VAL A 3 12.15 -8.68 0.24
N VAL A 4 11.25 -9.08 -0.65
CA VAL A 4 9.95 -8.42 -0.84
C VAL A 4 8.80 -9.42 -0.72
N PRO A 5 8.32 -9.75 0.49
CA PRO A 5 7.09 -10.50 0.64
C PRO A 5 5.88 -9.66 0.16
N PHE A 6 4.94 -10.33 -0.50
CA PHE A 6 3.73 -9.75 -1.06
C PHE A 6 2.49 -10.40 -0.42
N TYR A 7 1.61 -9.57 0.13
CA TYR A 7 0.44 -10.03 0.86
C TYR A 7 -0.85 -9.46 0.29
N ASN A 8 -1.81 -10.35 0.10
CA ASN A 8 -3.20 -9.99 -0.21
C ASN A 8 -3.92 -9.56 1.06
N ARG A 9 -4.60 -8.40 1.04
CA ARG A 9 -5.46 -7.95 2.14
C ARG A 9 -6.91 -8.28 1.85
N HIS A 10 -7.57 -8.88 2.82
CA HIS A 10 -9.00 -9.14 2.79
C HIS A 10 -9.68 -8.45 3.97
N THR A 11 -10.98 -8.20 3.84
CA THR A 11 -11.76 -7.65 4.96
C THR A 11 -11.89 -8.65 6.10
N SER A 12 -11.71 -8.19 7.34
CA SER A 12 -11.97 -8.99 8.54
C SER A 12 -13.47 -9.24 8.75
N LYS A 13 -13.80 -10.27 9.56
CA LYS A 13 -15.19 -10.74 9.78
C LYS A 13 -16.16 -9.64 10.22
N ASN A 14 -15.68 -8.64 10.99
CA ASN A 14 -16.49 -7.55 11.57
C ASN A 14 -16.01 -6.13 11.21
N GLN A 15 -15.29 -5.96 10.10
CA GLN A 15 -14.82 -4.65 9.65
C GLN A 15 -15.30 -4.34 8.24
N THR A 16 -15.50 -3.06 7.97
CA THR A 16 -15.69 -2.52 6.62
C THR A 16 -14.35 -2.49 5.86
N ILE A 17 -14.41 -2.42 4.53
CA ILE A 17 -13.22 -2.26 3.67
C ILE A 17 -12.38 -1.06 4.13
N LYS A 18 -13.04 0.06 4.43
CA LYS A 18 -12.38 1.30 4.83
C LYS A 18 -11.62 1.13 6.14
N GLU A 19 -12.25 0.53 7.15
CA GLU A 19 -11.63 0.32 8.47
C GLU A 19 -10.41 -0.60 8.36
N CYS A 20 -10.48 -1.66 7.55
CA CYS A 20 -9.32 -2.54 7.33
C CYS A 20 -8.14 -1.80 6.67
N ILE A 21 -8.41 -1.06 5.58
CA ILE A 21 -7.35 -0.30 4.88
C ILE A 21 -6.78 0.77 5.79
N LYS A 22 -7.64 1.53 6.47
CA LYS A 22 -7.25 2.59 7.41
C LYS A 22 -6.38 2.03 8.54
N PHE A 23 -6.76 0.91 9.13
CA PHE A 23 -5.97 0.24 10.18
C PHE A 23 -4.54 -0.07 9.70
N HIS A 24 -4.38 -0.61 8.49
CA HIS A 24 -3.06 -0.94 7.95
C HIS A 24 -2.23 0.31 7.63
N ILE A 25 -2.82 1.31 6.98
CA ILE A 25 -2.15 2.56 6.65
C ILE A 25 -1.74 3.32 7.92
N ASP A 26 -2.65 3.50 8.88
CA ASP A 26 -2.36 4.23 10.13
C ASP A 26 -1.28 3.51 10.95
N TYR A 27 -1.30 2.17 11.00
CA TYR A 27 -0.26 1.39 11.67
C TYR A 27 1.12 1.55 11.03
N ALA A 28 1.17 1.57 9.70
CA ALA A 28 2.39 1.70 8.91
C ALA A 28 2.97 3.13 9.04
N LYS A 29 2.12 4.15 9.08
CA LYS A 29 2.50 5.57 9.21
C LYS A 29 2.92 6.02 10.61
N ASN A 30 2.97 5.12 11.61
CA ASN A 30 3.24 5.51 13.00
C ASN A 30 4.52 6.39 13.08
N PRO A 31 4.43 7.63 13.63
CA PRO A 31 5.54 8.57 13.73
C PRO A 31 6.78 8.00 14.43
N GLU A 32 6.61 7.16 15.45
CA GLU A 32 7.72 6.53 16.19
C GLU A 32 8.58 5.62 15.30
N LYS A 33 8.00 5.12 14.21
CA LYS A 33 8.67 4.20 13.29
C LYS A 33 9.25 4.92 12.08
N THR A 34 8.75 6.11 11.75
CA THR A 34 8.89 6.76 10.44
C THR A 34 9.64 8.10 10.51
N GLN A 35 10.49 8.27 11.53
CA GLN A 35 11.17 9.54 11.83
C GLN A 35 10.17 10.72 11.95
N ASN A 36 9.18 10.58 12.83
CA ASN A 36 8.11 11.57 13.03
C ASN A 36 7.25 11.82 11.77
N GLY A 37 7.11 10.82 10.90
CA GLY A 37 6.32 10.90 9.67
C GLY A 37 7.09 11.41 8.45
N LEU A 38 8.37 11.78 8.58
CA LEU A 38 9.20 12.25 7.46
C LEU A 38 9.43 11.18 6.38
N LEU A 39 9.37 9.90 6.75
CA LEU A 39 9.57 8.78 5.83
C LEU A 39 8.24 8.14 5.42
N VAL A 40 7.25 8.97 5.13
CA VAL A 40 5.94 8.56 4.64
C VAL A 40 5.61 9.35 3.38
N SER A 41 5.31 8.66 2.29
CA SER A 41 4.90 9.25 1.02
C SER A 41 3.71 8.51 0.42
N ALA A 42 3.00 9.15 -0.50
CA ALA A 42 1.90 8.56 -1.25
C ALA A 42 2.03 8.87 -2.75
N TYR A 43 1.34 8.08 -3.55
CA TYR A 43 1.18 8.29 -4.99
C TYR A 43 -0.29 8.25 -5.35
N GLU A 44 -0.76 9.31 -6.02
CA GLU A 44 -2.15 9.49 -6.47
C GLU A 44 -3.20 9.37 -5.35
N CYS A 45 -2.80 9.63 -4.10
CA CYS A 45 -3.70 9.81 -2.96
C CYS A 45 -3.06 10.70 -1.88
N SER A 46 -3.87 11.21 -0.95
CA SER A 46 -3.39 11.92 0.24
C SER A 46 -3.15 10.94 1.40
N LEU A 47 -2.16 11.24 2.23
CA LEU A 47 -1.85 10.43 3.41
C LEU A 47 -3.01 10.39 4.42
N GLU A 48 -3.81 11.44 4.49
CA GLU A 48 -4.93 11.60 5.41
C GLU A 48 -6.16 10.84 4.93
N THR A 49 -6.36 10.78 3.61
CA THR A 49 -7.58 10.25 2.96
C THR A 49 -7.37 8.99 2.13
N ALA A 50 -6.17 8.40 2.13
CA ALA A 50 -5.85 7.23 1.30
C ALA A 50 -6.86 6.08 1.46
N ALA A 51 -7.35 5.81 2.66
CA ALA A 51 -8.34 4.74 2.88
C ALA A 51 -9.70 5.06 2.25
N GLU A 52 -10.16 6.31 2.36
CA GLU A 52 -11.35 6.82 1.70
C GLU A 52 -11.20 6.79 0.17
N GLU A 53 -10.08 7.27 -0.36
CA GLU A 53 -9.80 7.30 -1.80
C GLU A 53 -9.74 5.89 -2.38
N PHE A 54 -9.07 4.95 -1.69
CA PHE A 54 -9.02 3.55 -2.09
C PHE A 54 -10.41 2.91 -2.14
N LEU A 55 -11.31 3.30 -1.24
CA LEU A 55 -12.70 2.86 -1.24
C LEU A 55 -13.49 3.49 -2.39
N ILE A 56 -13.27 4.79 -2.67
CA ILE A 56 -13.93 5.49 -3.78
C ILE A 56 -13.59 4.82 -5.10
N SER A 57 -12.32 4.52 -5.40
CA SER A 57 -11.93 3.84 -6.64
C SER A 57 -12.63 2.49 -6.79
N LYS A 58 -12.80 1.74 -5.69
CA LYS A 58 -13.51 0.45 -5.71
C LYS A 58 -15.00 0.61 -6.03
N LYS A 59 -15.67 1.60 -5.43
CA LYS A 59 -17.07 1.90 -5.72
C LYS A 59 -17.25 2.31 -7.19
N LEU A 60 -16.36 3.16 -7.70
CA LEU A 60 -16.35 3.56 -9.11
C LEU A 60 -16.13 2.37 -10.03
N TYR A 61 -15.22 1.46 -9.70
CA TYR A 61 -15.01 0.23 -10.45
C TYR A 61 -16.26 -0.64 -10.54
N GLU A 62 -16.99 -0.81 -9.44
CA GLU A 62 -18.27 -1.55 -9.45
C GLU A 62 -19.31 -0.83 -10.31
N MET A 63 -19.38 0.50 -10.26
CA MET A 63 -20.31 1.30 -11.05
C MET A 63 -20.01 1.26 -12.56
N ILE A 64 -18.73 1.38 -12.94
CA ILE A 64 -18.27 1.43 -14.34
C ILE A 64 -18.35 0.05 -14.97
N THR A 65 -17.83 -0.97 -14.28
CA THR A 65 -17.65 -2.30 -14.86
C THR A 65 -18.82 -3.24 -14.61
N LYS A 66 -19.72 -2.88 -13.68
CA LYS A 66 -20.80 -3.73 -13.15
C LYS A 66 -20.31 -5.05 -12.53
N ARG A 67 -19.01 -5.16 -12.23
CA ARG A 67 -18.40 -6.33 -11.57
C ARG A 67 -18.22 -6.05 -10.09
N SER A 68 -18.63 -6.99 -9.25
CA SER A 68 -18.32 -7.01 -7.81
C SER A 68 -17.71 -8.36 -7.41
N GLN A 69 -16.95 -8.37 -6.31
CA GLN A 69 -16.36 -9.60 -5.75
C GLN A 69 -17.00 -9.90 -4.40
N SER A 70 -17.24 -11.17 -4.10
CA SER A 70 -17.69 -11.59 -2.77
C SER A 70 -16.65 -11.20 -1.72
N LYS A 71 -17.11 -10.92 -0.49
CA LYS A 71 -16.27 -10.45 0.62
C LYS A 71 -15.02 -11.33 0.82
N ASP A 72 -15.18 -12.65 0.70
CA ASP A 72 -14.09 -13.63 0.91
C ASP A 72 -13.07 -13.70 -0.23
N LYS A 73 -13.43 -13.26 -1.44
CA LYS A 73 -12.56 -13.26 -2.62
C LYS A 73 -12.06 -11.88 -2.99
N ASN A 74 -12.60 -10.83 -2.37
CA ASN A 74 -12.27 -9.45 -2.66
C ASN A 74 -10.92 -9.11 -2.01
N ASN A 75 -9.92 -8.89 -2.85
CA ASN A 75 -8.64 -8.38 -2.41
C ASN A 75 -8.73 -6.86 -2.35
N ILE A 76 -8.70 -6.28 -1.15
CA ILE A 76 -9.00 -4.86 -0.94
C ILE A 76 -7.78 -3.97 -1.15
N SER A 77 -6.59 -4.52 -0.95
CA SER A 77 -5.31 -3.86 -1.17
C SER A 77 -4.20 -4.90 -1.11
N TYR A 78 -2.98 -4.50 -1.44
CA TYR A 78 -1.80 -5.36 -1.39
C TYR A 78 -0.74 -4.71 -0.53
N MET A 79 -0.07 -5.50 0.31
CA MET A 79 1.06 -5.03 1.11
C MET A 79 2.35 -5.65 0.59
N LEU A 80 3.33 -4.81 0.28
CA LEU A 80 4.72 -5.21 0.03
C LEU A 80 5.58 -4.79 1.23
N MET A 81 6.44 -5.69 1.69
CA MET A 81 7.45 -5.37 2.70
C MET A 81 8.84 -5.48 2.10
N GLN A 82 9.54 -4.36 1.87
CA GLN A 82 10.90 -4.40 1.31
C GLN A 82 11.92 -4.24 2.43
N SER A 83 12.62 -5.32 2.78
CA SER A 83 13.62 -5.31 3.86
C SER A 83 15.04 -5.24 3.32
N PHE A 84 15.88 -4.44 3.96
CA PHE A 84 17.29 -4.27 3.64
C PHE A 84 18.17 -4.87 4.74
N LYS A 85 19.40 -5.28 4.44
CA LYS A 85 20.31 -5.77 5.48
C LYS A 85 20.69 -4.61 6.42
N PRO A 86 20.97 -4.87 7.71
CA PRO A 86 21.52 -3.85 8.61
C PRO A 86 22.74 -3.17 8.00
N GLU A 87 22.85 -1.86 8.19
CA GLU A 87 23.97 -1.01 7.73
C GLU A 87 24.18 -0.94 6.20
N GLU A 88 23.33 -1.59 5.39
CA GLU A 88 23.44 -1.59 3.92
C GLU A 88 22.94 -0.29 3.29
N ILE A 89 22.04 0.44 3.96
CA ILE A 89 21.32 1.56 3.37
C ILE A 89 20.92 2.61 4.41
N THR A 90 20.78 3.86 3.97
CA THR A 90 20.18 4.93 4.79
C THR A 90 18.64 4.89 4.69
N PRO A 91 17.90 5.36 5.71
CA PRO A 91 16.44 5.39 5.66
C PRO A 91 15.87 6.16 4.45
N GLN A 92 16.50 7.28 4.09
CA GLN A 92 16.09 8.10 2.95
C GLN A 92 16.29 7.36 1.64
N LYS A 93 17.43 6.67 1.46
CA LYS A 93 17.68 5.91 0.25
C LYS A 93 16.78 4.69 0.14
N ALA A 94 16.49 4.03 1.27
CA ALA A 94 15.52 2.94 1.33
C ALA A 94 14.12 3.43 0.92
N HIS A 95 13.70 4.61 1.40
CA HIS A 95 12.43 5.21 1.04
C HIS A 95 12.34 5.53 -0.46
N GLU A 96 13.37 6.17 -1.01
CA GLU A 96 13.45 6.50 -2.44
C GLU A 96 13.37 5.24 -3.33
N ILE A 97 14.16 4.21 -3.00
CA ILE A 97 14.15 2.92 -3.72
C ILE A 97 12.77 2.26 -3.62
N GLY A 98 12.17 2.26 -2.43
CA GLY A 98 10.85 1.67 -2.24
C GLY A 98 9.75 2.40 -3.01
N TYR A 99 9.82 3.74 -3.07
CA TYR A 99 8.87 4.55 -3.83
C TYR A 99 8.97 4.26 -5.32
N GLN A 100 10.19 4.27 -5.88
CA GLN A 100 10.41 3.96 -7.30
C GLN A 100 9.98 2.53 -7.63
N PHE A 101 10.33 1.57 -6.78
CA PHE A 101 9.88 0.19 -6.92
C PHE A 101 8.34 0.10 -6.94
N ALA A 102 7.64 0.78 -6.03
CA ALA A 102 6.17 0.77 -5.99
C ALA A 102 5.56 1.37 -7.27
N TYR A 103 6.12 2.48 -7.75
CA TYR A 103 5.69 3.11 -8.99
C TYR A 103 5.88 2.19 -10.21
N GLU A 104 7.07 1.59 -10.35
CA GLU A 104 7.36 0.66 -11.45
C GLU A 104 6.53 -0.62 -11.36
N PHE A 105 6.40 -1.18 -10.17
CA PHE A 105 5.61 -2.39 -9.91
C PHE A 105 4.12 -2.20 -10.21
N THR A 106 3.60 -1.02 -9.92
CA THR A 106 2.21 -0.64 -10.24
C THR A 106 2.05 -0.09 -11.66
N LYS A 107 3.15 0.12 -12.39
CA LYS A 107 3.19 0.81 -13.70
C LYS A 107 2.58 2.21 -13.66
N GLY A 108 2.54 2.83 -12.48
CA GLY A 108 1.83 4.08 -12.23
C GLY A 108 0.30 3.98 -12.36
N GLU A 109 -0.28 2.78 -12.43
CA GLU A 109 -1.73 2.59 -12.63
C GLU A 109 -2.51 2.46 -11.32
N HIS A 110 -1.84 2.46 -10.17
CA HIS A 110 -2.46 2.22 -8.86
C HIS A 110 -1.95 3.19 -7.79
N GLN A 111 -2.87 3.69 -6.97
CA GLN A 111 -2.54 4.47 -5.79
C GLN A 111 -1.75 3.62 -4.79
N PHE A 112 -0.78 4.22 -4.09
CA PHE A 112 -0.08 3.54 -3.00
C PHE A 112 0.38 4.50 -1.90
N VAL A 113 0.59 3.94 -0.71
CA VAL A 113 1.24 4.63 0.42
C VAL A 113 2.48 3.84 0.81
N ILE A 114 3.61 4.51 0.95
CA ILE A 114 4.86 3.94 1.45
C ILE A 114 5.24 4.56 2.78
N SER A 115 5.67 3.72 3.72
CA SER A 115 6.29 4.12 4.99
C SER A 115 7.57 3.35 5.24
N THR A 116 8.67 4.04 5.56
CA THR A 116 9.94 3.41 5.92
C THR A 116 10.10 3.33 7.43
N HIS A 117 10.30 2.13 7.95
CA HIS A 117 10.45 1.87 9.38
C HIS A 117 11.92 1.82 9.78
N THR A 118 12.29 2.58 10.80
CA THR A 118 13.66 2.68 11.35
C THR A 118 13.76 2.24 12.81
N ASN A 119 12.67 1.72 13.39
CA ASN A 119 12.57 1.36 14.81
C ASN A 119 13.01 -0.08 15.12
N LYS A 120 13.57 -0.80 14.16
CA LYS A 120 14.08 -2.17 14.31
C LYS A 120 15.55 -2.22 13.91
N ASN A 121 16.20 -3.36 14.15
CA ASN A 121 17.61 -3.61 13.77
C ASN A 121 17.89 -3.49 12.26
N HIS A 122 16.86 -3.48 11.42
CA HIS A 122 17.00 -3.27 9.99
C HIS A 122 15.91 -2.35 9.45
N ILE A 123 16.28 -1.59 8.42
CA ILE A 123 15.37 -0.71 7.68
C ILE A 123 14.49 -1.55 6.77
N HIS A 124 13.19 -1.24 6.75
CA HIS A 124 12.25 -1.87 5.85
C HIS A 124 11.13 -0.91 5.45
N ASN A 125 10.66 -1.03 4.21
CA ASN A 125 9.50 -0.29 3.71
C ASN A 125 8.24 -1.14 3.87
N HIS A 126 7.13 -0.51 4.23
CA HIS A 126 5.78 -1.02 4.04
C HIS A 126 5.14 -0.22 2.92
N ILE A 127 4.64 -0.90 1.89
CA ILE A 127 3.99 -0.28 0.74
C ILE A 127 2.60 -0.90 0.62
N GLU A 128 1.57 -0.10 0.86
CA GLU A 128 0.17 -0.50 0.71
C GLU A 128 -0.37 0.02 -0.63
N ILE A 129 -0.75 -0.88 -1.53
CA ILE A 129 -1.19 -0.60 -2.90
C ILE A 129 -2.70 -0.81 -3.02
N ASN A 130 -3.39 0.12 -3.68
CA ASN A 130 -4.81 -0.04 -4.00
C ASN A 130 -4.99 -1.18 -5.00
N SER A 131 -5.89 -2.13 -4.70
CA SER A 131 -6.21 -3.22 -5.61
C SER A 131 -6.97 -2.82 -6.88
N THR A 132 -7.38 -1.56 -7.01
CA THR A 132 -8.15 -1.02 -8.14
C THR A 132 -7.33 0.05 -8.85
N SER A 133 -7.39 0.07 -10.18
CA SER A 133 -6.65 1.01 -11.00
C SER A 133 -7.16 2.45 -10.84
N LEU A 134 -6.33 3.44 -11.20
CA LEU A 134 -6.67 4.86 -11.15
C LEU A 134 -7.89 5.20 -12.01
N ASP A 135 -7.97 4.63 -13.21
CA ASP A 135 -9.11 4.79 -14.13
C ASP A 135 -10.36 3.98 -13.69
N CYS A 136 -10.23 3.19 -12.62
CA CYS A 136 -11.27 2.35 -12.04
C CYS A 136 -11.83 1.29 -13.02
N THR A 137 -11.13 0.94 -14.10
CA THR A 137 -11.63 -0.05 -15.08
C THR A 137 -11.19 -1.48 -14.78
N HIS A 138 -10.15 -1.67 -13.98
CA HIS A 138 -9.58 -2.99 -13.71
C HIS A 138 -8.99 -3.11 -12.29
N LYS A 139 -8.60 -4.34 -11.93
CA LYS A 139 -7.96 -4.68 -10.67
C LYS A 139 -6.48 -4.92 -10.90
N PHE A 140 -5.67 -4.67 -9.87
CA PHE A 140 -4.24 -4.92 -9.91
C PHE A 140 -3.97 -6.39 -10.23
N ASN A 141 -3.11 -6.62 -11.21
CA ASN A 141 -2.68 -7.95 -11.64
C ASN A 141 -1.18 -8.09 -11.45
N ALA A 142 -0.79 -8.69 -10.33
CA ALA A 142 0.61 -8.86 -9.92
C ALA A 142 1.38 -9.94 -10.71
N TYR A 143 0.72 -10.71 -11.59
CA TYR A 143 1.28 -11.92 -12.22
C TYR A 143 1.35 -11.84 -13.76
N LYS A 144 1.68 -10.67 -14.33
CA LYS A 144 2.00 -10.57 -15.76
C LYS A 144 3.49 -10.51 -15.99
#